data_AF-A0A4P9XXD5-F1
#
_entry.id   AF-A0A4P9XXD5-F1
#
_cell.length_a   1.000
_cell.length_b   1.000
_cell.length_c   1.000
_cell.angle_alpha   90.00
_cell.angle_beta   90.00
_cell.angle_gamma   90.00
#
_symmetry.space_group_name_H-M   'P 1'
#
loop_
_entity.id
_entity.type
_entity.pdbx_description
1 polymer ?
#
loop_
_entity_poly.entity_id
_entity_poly.type
_entity_poly.pdbx_seq_one_letter_code
_entity_poly.pdbx_strand_id
1 'polypeptide(L)'
;MALAHLFKQTGLTDEDVRVKSAYTSQHNGVSHIYLRQIVNGLEVLNADINVNVDRHGQIISMGESVRLSARALWGVDENGSDNLMDGSHGLLSPKDALFAFSRHIHQEVAHPDKVKLVAGSTLRGQPTTTLINVPYALSPCPVQPAYLAVDGGRTLRLVWDLQTEMEQSWYHSQVDARTGKVLQLVDWLPDYATHSRVPPAAYRVYPLGTNDPIDGERKLIVDPADETASPLGWHQVDGKHAYNETRGNNVVASENRDGEYGRWRNNYRPHGKDTKDGLTFDFPLSLKQEPDTYVDAAVTNLFYWNNVLHDLYYQYGFTEASGNFQNNNFGRGGQGGDGVIASAQDGSGYNNANFATPPDGGHGKMRMYVWNVIQPYRDGDLEGGIITHEYTHGLSIRLTGGPDNSGCLGWGESGGMGEGWGDFVATILRMRPEHTRETNFAMGEYANGGNGIRRFPYSTNTTTNPETFAWMNRAGYWGVHAKGAVWAEMLYELYWNLVDKHGFTEDWYSASPKHGNTLALQLVIDGMKLQPCRPSFTNARDAILQADAQLTN
;
A
#
# COMPACT_ATOMS: atom_id res chain seq x y z
N MET A 1 -43.52 -8.17 8.98
CA MET A 1 -43.36 -8.76 7.62
C MET A 1 -41.94 -9.21 7.34
N ALA A 2 -40.92 -8.39 7.61
CA ALA A 2 -39.51 -8.76 7.35
C ALA A 2 -39.05 -10.04 8.11
N LEU A 3 -39.33 -10.15 9.41
CA LEU A 3 -39.02 -11.35 10.20
C LEU A 3 -39.77 -12.60 9.71
N ALA A 4 -41.04 -12.48 9.33
CA ALA A 4 -41.80 -13.59 8.77
C ALA A 4 -41.23 -14.07 7.42
N HIS A 5 -40.67 -13.17 6.60
CA HIS A 5 -39.97 -13.53 5.37
C HIS A 5 -38.64 -14.23 5.66
N LEU A 6 -37.86 -13.71 6.61
CA LEU A 6 -36.64 -14.34 7.11
C LEU A 6 -36.92 -15.77 7.57
N PHE A 7 -37.88 -15.96 8.48
CA PHE A 7 -38.24 -17.28 9.03
C PHE A 7 -38.70 -18.27 7.95
N LYS A 8 -39.43 -17.77 6.93
CA LYS A 8 -39.81 -18.61 5.79
C LYS A 8 -38.62 -19.02 4.93
N GLN A 9 -37.61 -18.16 4.77
CA GLN A 9 -36.43 -18.44 3.95
C GLN A 9 -35.38 -19.29 4.67
N THR A 10 -35.19 -19.06 5.97
CA THR A 10 -34.13 -19.73 6.76
C THR A 10 -34.64 -20.93 7.54
N GLY A 11 -35.95 -21.02 7.78
CA GLY A 11 -36.55 -22.04 8.65
C GLY A 11 -36.37 -21.76 10.15
N LEU A 12 -35.78 -20.61 10.52
CA LEU A 12 -35.64 -20.16 11.90
C LEU A 12 -36.99 -19.66 12.45
N THR A 13 -37.11 -19.65 13.77
CA THR A 13 -38.24 -19.10 14.52
C THR A 13 -37.81 -17.92 15.38
N ASP A 14 -38.78 -17.24 16.02
CA ASP A 14 -38.51 -16.17 16.99
C ASP A 14 -37.65 -16.64 18.18
N GLU A 15 -37.65 -17.95 18.50
CA GLU A 15 -36.82 -18.52 19.57
C GLU A 15 -35.36 -18.73 19.14
N ASP A 16 -35.11 -18.81 17.83
CA ASP A 16 -33.79 -19.12 17.25
C ASP A 16 -32.96 -17.87 16.96
N VAL A 17 -33.50 -16.67 17.16
CA VAL A 17 -32.81 -15.41 16.87
C VAL A 17 -33.07 -14.34 17.93
N ARG A 18 -32.13 -13.41 18.08
CA ARG A 18 -32.27 -12.24 18.94
C ARG A 18 -31.96 -10.97 18.17
N VAL A 19 -32.83 -9.96 18.27
CA VAL A 19 -32.56 -8.62 17.74
C VAL A 19 -31.43 -7.98 18.55
N LYS A 20 -30.32 -7.67 17.88
CA LYS A 20 -29.15 -7.01 18.48
C LYS A 20 -29.25 -5.49 18.38
N SER A 21 -29.77 -4.99 17.27
CA SER A 21 -30.07 -3.58 17.06
C SER A 21 -31.07 -3.41 15.92
N ALA A 22 -31.84 -2.32 15.97
CA ALA A 22 -32.67 -1.90 14.85
C ALA A 22 -32.76 -0.37 14.84
N TYR A 23 -32.64 0.25 13.68
CA TYR A 23 -32.77 1.71 13.52
C TYR A 23 -33.21 2.08 12.10
N THR A 24 -33.76 3.28 11.93
CA THR A 24 -34.15 3.81 10.61
C THR A 24 -33.27 5.00 10.23
N SER A 25 -32.65 4.92 9.06
CA SER A 25 -31.87 6.00 8.47
C SER A 25 -32.80 7.16 8.06
N GLN A 26 -32.71 8.30 8.73
CA GLN A 26 -33.68 9.39 8.56
C GLN A 26 -33.70 9.99 7.15
N HIS A 27 -32.55 10.05 6.47
CA HIS A 27 -32.42 10.70 5.17
C HIS A 27 -33.08 9.91 4.02
N ASN A 28 -33.21 8.59 4.15
CA ASN A 28 -33.77 7.73 3.09
C ASN A 28 -34.98 6.89 3.54
N GLY A 29 -35.23 6.79 4.85
CA GLY A 29 -36.33 6.02 5.43
C GLY A 29 -36.11 4.50 5.43
N VAL A 30 -34.87 4.04 5.25
CA VAL A 30 -34.52 2.61 5.30
C VAL A 30 -34.35 2.18 6.75
N SER A 31 -35.07 1.13 7.15
CA SER A 31 -34.91 0.46 8.44
C SER A 31 -33.90 -0.68 8.33
N HIS A 32 -32.91 -0.66 9.21
CA HIS A 32 -31.86 -1.67 9.35
C HIS A 32 -32.16 -2.51 10.60
N ILE A 33 -32.20 -3.82 10.46
CA ILE A 33 -32.45 -4.78 11.55
C ILE A 33 -31.30 -5.78 11.58
N TYR A 34 -30.64 -5.89 12.74
CA TYR A 34 -29.54 -6.81 12.95
C TYR A 34 -29.94 -7.85 13.99
N LEU A 35 -29.84 -9.12 13.61
CA LEU A 35 -30.21 -10.29 14.41
C LEU A 35 -29.01 -11.20 14.56
N ARG A 36 -29.00 -12.00 15.62
CA ARG A 36 -28.01 -13.07 15.82
C ARG A 36 -28.71 -14.35 16.21
N GLN A 37 -28.23 -15.47 15.68
CA GLN A 37 -28.78 -16.78 15.99
C GLN A 37 -28.55 -17.17 17.46
N ILE A 38 -29.54 -17.83 18.04
CA ILE A 38 -29.54 -18.40 19.39
C ILE A 38 -29.71 -19.92 19.27
N VAL A 39 -28.90 -20.67 20.03
CA VAL A 39 -29.07 -22.12 20.19
C VAL A 39 -29.00 -22.42 21.68
N ASN A 40 -30.01 -23.12 22.21
CA ASN A 40 -30.11 -23.47 23.65
C ASN A 40 -29.94 -22.25 24.58
N GLY A 41 -30.43 -21.07 24.17
CA GLY A 41 -30.34 -19.83 24.94
C GLY A 41 -29.01 -19.08 24.86
N LEU A 42 -28.00 -19.62 24.16
CA LEU A 42 -26.70 -18.97 23.94
C LEU A 42 -26.58 -18.42 22.52
N GLU A 43 -25.86 -17.30 22.37
CA GLU A 43 -25.60 -16.69 21.07
C GLU A 43 -24.61 -17.53 20.25
N VAL A 44 -24.85 -17.68 18.95
CA VAL A 44 -23.86 -18.19 17.99
C VAL A 44 -23.10 -16.99 17.43
N LEU A 45 -21.87 -16.78 17.89
CA LEU A 45 -21.15 -15.50 17.78
C LEU A 45 -20.92 -15.01 16.34
N ASN A 46 -20.75 -15.94 15.40
CA ASN A 46 -20.49 -15.67 13.99
C ASN A 46 -21.71 -15.91 13.07
N ALA A 47 -22.90 -16.14 13.62
CA ALA A 47 -24.15 -16.33 12.87
C ALA A 47 -25.04 -15.09 12.96
N ASP A 48 -24.62 -14.03 12.25
CA ASP A 48 -25.30 -12.75 12.17
C ASP A 48 -26.19 -12.68 10.93
N ILE A 49 -27.32 -11.97 11.07
CA ILE A 49 -28.31 -11.75 10.03
C ILE A 49 -28.61 -10.25 9.99
N ASN A 50 -28.54 -9.65 8.81
CA ASN A 50 -28.96 -8.27 8.59
C ASN A 50 -30.12 -8.21 7.61
N VAL A 51 -31.15 -7.43 7.94
CA VAL A 51 -32.32 -7.20 7.09
C VAL A 51 -32.54 -5.70 6.92
N ASN A 52 -32.55 -5.23 5.68
CA ASN A 52 -32.79 -3.83 5.34
C ASN A 52 -34.14 -3.69 4.63
N VAL A 53 -34.98 -2.79 5.13
CA VAL A 53 -36.37 -2.63 4.70
C VAL A 53 -36.60 -1.17 4.29
N ASP A 54 -37.21 -0.94 3.13
CA ASP A 54 -37.56 0.42 2.70
C ASP A 54 -38.75 1.01 3.46
N ARG A 55 -39.06 2.28 3.18
CA ARG A 55 -40.19 3.00 3.79
C ARG A 55 -41.57 2.40 3.51
N HIS A 56 -41.68 1.51 2.54
CA HIS A 56 -42.92 0.82 2.15
C HIS A 56 -43.02 -0.57 2.79
N GLY A 57 -42.03 -0.98 3.59
CA GLY A 57 -42.00 -2.28 4.24
C GLY A 57 -41.47 -3.41 3.36
N GLN A 58 -40.85 -3.09 2.22
CA GLN A 58 -40.25 -4.08 1.31
C GLN A 58 -38.80 -4.36 1.73
N ILE A 59 -38.40 -5.64 1.74
CA ILE A 59 -36.99 -6.00 1.98
C ILE A 59 -36.19 -5.62 0.73
N ILE A 60 -35.23 -4.71 0.90
CA ILE A 60 -34.35 -4.26 -0.18
C ILE A 60 -33.02 -5.03 -0.20
N SER A 61 -32.57 -5.52 0.96
CA SER A 61 -31.44 -6.44 1.03
C SER A 61 -31.46 -7.25 2.32
N MET A 62 -30.90 -8.44 2.24
CA MET A 62 -30.73 -9.34 3.37
C MET A 62 -29.40 -10.08 3.23
N GLY A 63 -28.66 -10.20 4.32
CA GLY A 63 -27.42 -10.97 4.40
C GLY A 63 -27.42 -11.87 5.63
N GLU A 64 -26.74 -13.01 5.52
CA GLU A 64 -26.52 -13.96 6.61
C GLU A 64 -25.09 -14.54 6.50
N SER A 65 -24.40 -14.69 7.62
CA SER A 65 -22.98 -15.09 7.63
C SER A 65 -22.75 -16.60 7.78
N VAL A 66 -23.67 -17.34 8.41
CA VAL A 66 -23.52 -18.78 8.68
C VAL A 66 -24.85 -19.51 8.51
N ARG A 67 -24.89 -20.54 7.64
CA ARG A 67 -26.01 -21.49 7.55
C ARG A 67 -25.69 -22.73 8.36
N LEU A 68 -26.25 -22.84 9.57
CA LEU A 68 -26.17 -24.08 10.34
C LEU A 68 -27.01 -25.17 9.67
N SER A 69 -26.47 -26.37 9.54
CA SER A 69 -27.27 -27.52 9.12
C SER A 69 -28.26 -27.91 10.22
N ALA A 70 -29.39 -28.53 9.87
CA ALA A 70 -30.32 -29.06 10.87
C ALA A 70 -29.59 -29.98 11.88
N ARG A 71 -28.62 -30.78 11.43
CA ARG A 71 -27.80 -31.63 12.32
C ARG A 71 -26.95 -30.85 13.31
N ALA A 72 -26.40 -29.70 12.92
CA ALA A 72 -25.67 -28.80 13.82
C ALA A 72 -26.58 -28.24 14.91
N LEU A 73 -27.84 -27.93 14.58
CA LEU A 73 -28.87 -27.46 15.52
C LEU A 73 -29.29 -28.54 16.53
N TRP A 74 -29.28 -29.81 16.13
CA TRP A 74 -29.55 -30.96 17.01
C TRP A 74 -28.30 -31.52 17.71
N GLY A 75 -27.13 -30.91 17.51
CA GLY A 75 -25.90 -31.33 18.18
C GLY A 75 -25.29 -32.64 17.70
N VAL A 76 -25.47 -32.99 16.43
CA VAL A 76 -24.97 -34.25 15.87
C VAL A 76 -23.82 -33.94 14.91
N ASP A 77 -22.59 -34.28 15.31
CA ASP A 77 -21.42 -34.24 14.43
C ASP A 77 -21.47 -35.36 13.37
N GLU A 78 -20.61 -35.28 12.33
CA GLU A 78 -20.58 -36.26 11.23
C GLU A 78 -20.23 -37.69 11.69
N ASN A 79 -19.69 -37.85 12.91
CA ASN A 79 -19.31 -39.12 13.53
C ASN A 79 -20.35 -39.66 14.55
N GLY A 80 -21.44 -38.93 14.80
CA GLY A 80 -22.60 -39.43 15.54
C GLY A 80 -22.37 -39.75 17.02
N SER A 81 -21.38 -39.14 17.68
CA SER A 81 -21.04 -39.54 19.07
C SER A 81 -20.88 -38.42 20.09
N ASP A 82 -20.90 -37.14 19.73
CA ASP A 82 -20.83 -36.09 20.76
C ASP A 82 -22.24 -35.63 21.16
N ASN A 83 -22.83 -36.32 22.13
CA ASN A 83 -23.97 -35.74 22.85
C ASN A 83 -23.48 -34.38 23.39
N LEU A 84 -24.03 -33.27 22.88
CA LEU A 84 -23.82 -31.92 23.43
C LEU A 84 -24.12 -31.82 24.95
N MET A 85 -24.69 -32.87 25.55
CA MET A 85 -25.03 -33.05 26.96
C MET A 85 -24.25 -34.16 27.68
N ASP A 86 -23.22 -34.77 27.08
CA ASP A 86 -22.37 -35.70 27.84
C ASP A 86 -21.46 -34.91 28.81
N GLY A 87 -21.80 -35.02 30.10
CA GLY A 87 -21.10 -34.45 31.24
C GLY A 87 -19.85 -35.24 31.66
N SER A 88 -19.37 -36.17 30.82
CA SER A 88 -18.19 -37.01 31.11
C SER A 88 -16.85 -36.27 31.05
N HIS A 89 -16.77 -35.13 30.36
CA HIS A 89 -15.60 -34.24 30.33
C HIS A 89 -15.96 -32.85 30.87
N GLY A 90 -15.45 -32.52 32.06
CA GLY A 90 -15.75 -31.26 32.76
C GLY A 90 -15.41 -30.02 31.92
N LEU A 91 -16.31 -29.04 31.92
CA LEU A 91 -16.09 -27.74 31.28
C LEU A 91 -15.01 -26.96 32.02
N LEU A 92 -14.13 -26.29 31.28
CA LEU A 92 -13.17 -25.33 31.82
C LEU A 92 -13.92 -24.18 32.50
N SER A 93 -13.38 -23.69 33.60
CA SER A 93 -13.88 -22.46 34.21
C SER A 93 -13.50 -21.24 33.36
N PRO A 94 -14.17 -20.08 33.52
CA PRO A 94 -13.76 -18.83 32.88
C PRO A 94 -12.29 -18.46 33.15
N LYS A 95 -11.77 -18.79 34.35
CA LYS A 95 -10.36 -18.56 34.71
C LYS A 95 -9.43 -19.47 33.91
N ASP A 96 -9.77 -20.75 33.78
CA ASP A 96 -8.95 -21.68 33.00
C ASP A 96 -8.93 -21.33 31.52
N ALA A 97 -10.06 -20.84 31.01
CA ALA A 97 -10.18 -20.31 29.65
C ALA A 97 -9.30 -19.06 29.45
N LEU A 98 -9.31 -18.11 30.40
CA LEU A 98 -8.39 -16.98 30.40
C LEU A 98 -6.94 -17.47 30.40
N PHE A 99 -6.56 -18.41 31.25
CA PHE A 99 -5.18 -18.91 31.30
C PHE A 99 -4.77 -19.64 30.01
N ALA A 100 -5.71 -20.34 29.36
CA ALA A 100 -5.47 -20.96 28.07
C ALA A 100 -5.27 -19.91 26.97
N PHE A 101 -6.07 -18.84 26.99
CA PHE A 101 -5.87 -17.66 26.15
C PHE A 101 -4.53 -16.96 26.43
N SER A 102 -4.16 -16.70 27.69
CA SER A 102 -2.88 -16.08 28.06
C SER A 102 -1.70 -16.87 27.49
N ARG A 103 -1.74 -18.20 27.59
CA ARG A 103 -0.72 -19.07 27.00
C ARG A 103 -0.67 -18.97 25.47
N HIS A 104 -1.83 -18.87 24.82
CA HIS A 104 -1.93 -18.73 23.37
C HIS A 104 -1.29 -17.43 22.86
N ILE A 105 -1.42 -16.33 23.62
CA ILE A 105 -0.83 -15.04 23.28
C ILE A 105 0.53 -14.78 23.95
N HIS A 106 1.14 -15.82 24.54
CA HIS A 106 2.44 -15.74 25.23
C HIS A 106 2.51 -14.68 26.35
N GLN A 107 1.40 -14.44 27.06
CA GLN A 107 1.33 -13.55 28.21
C GLN A 107 1.37 -14.33 29.54
N GLU A 108 2.15 -13.85 30.50
CA GLU A 108 2.24 -14.44 31.83
C GLU A 108 1.13 -13.90 32.76
N VAL A 109 0.43 -14.81 33.44
CA VAL A 109 -0.49 -14.44 34.52
C VAL A 109 0.25 -14.56 35.85
N ALA A 110 0.98 -13.51 36.22
CA ALA A 110 1.61 -13.42 37.54
C ALA A 110 0.54 -13.50 38.65
N HIS A 111 0.74 -14.40 39.63
CA HIS A 111 -0.19 -14.65 40.73
C HIS A 111 -1.62 -15.05 40.30
N PRO A 112 -1.81 -16.22 39.65
CA PRO A 112 -3.11 -16.65 39.12
C PRO A 112 -4.23 -16.70 40.18
N ASP A 113 -3.87 -16.94 41.45
CA ASP A 113 -4.81 -16.94 42.58
C ASP A 113 -5.50 -15.59 42.81
N LYS A 114 -4.91 -14.48 42.34
CA LYS A 114 -5.47 -13.13 42.49
C LYS A 114 -6.53 -12.79 41.44
N VAL A 115 -6.57 -13.50 40.31
CA VAL A 115 -7.60 -13.32 39.30
C VAL A 115 -8.94 -13.74 39.90
N LYS A 116 -9.95 -12.88 39.84
CA LYS A 116 -11.29 -13.16 40.41
C LYS A 116 -12.35 -13.06 39.34
N LEU A 117 -13.32 -13.98 39.40
CA LEU A 117 -14.55 -13.87 38.65
C LEU A 117 -15.54 -13.08 39.52
N VAL A 118 -16.05 -11.97 38.99
CA VAL A 118 -17.07 -11.15 39.64
C VAL A 118 -18.30 -11.09 38.75
N ALA A 119 -19.48 -10.91 39.36
CA ALA A 119 -20.67 -10.58 38.60
C ALA A 119 -20.47 -9.18 37.98
N GLY A 120 -20.51 -9.10 36.66
CA GLY A 120 -20.36 -7.86 35.90
C GLY A 120 -21.66 -7.06 35.82
N SER A 121 -21.57 -5.84 35.29
CA SER A 121 -22.74 -5.07 34.87
C SER A 121 -23.33 -5.64 33.57
N THR A 122 -24.64 -5.45 33.35
CA THR A 122 -25.32 -5.94 32.15
C THR A 122 -24.73 -5.35 30.87
N LEU A 123 -24.11 -6.18 30.03
CA LEU A 123 -23.75 -5.85 28.65
C LEU A 123 -24.91 -6.33 27.77
N ARG A 124 -25.61 -5.40 27.10
CA ARG A 124 -26.76 -5.72 26.23
C ARG A 124 -27.90 -6.51 26.92
N GLY A 125 -28.13 -6.24 28.20
CA GLY A 125 -29.25 -6.85 28.95
C GLY A 125 -29.05 -8.32 29.36
N GLN A 126 -27.85 -8.89 29.21
CA GLN A 126 -27.50 -10.18 29.80
C GLN A 126 -26.51 -10.02 30.96
N PRO A 127 -26.65 -10.82 32.03
CA PRO A 127 -25.66 -10.86 33.11
C PRO A 127 -24.36 -11.43 32.55
N THR A 128 -23.33 -10.60 32.44
CA THR A 128 -21.99 -11.06 32.09
C THR A 128 -21.20 -11.29 33.37
N THR A 129 -20.37 -12.33 33.36
CA THR A 129 -19.31 -12.44 34.37
C THR A 129 -18.08 -11.70 33.88
N THR A 130 -17.28 -11.20 34.80
CA THR A 130 -16.09 -10.43 34.45
C THR A 130 -14.90 -10.92 35.26
N LEU A 131 -13.77 -11.11 34.60
CA LEU A 131 -12.51 -11.42 35.26
C LEU A 131 -11.79 -10.12 35.61
N ILE A 132 -11.44 -9.96 36.88
CA ILE A 132 -10.68 -8.81 37.39
C ILE A 132 -9.33 -9.26 37.93
N ASN A 133 -8.41 -8.29 38.09
CA ASN A 133 -7.02 -8.50 38.49
C ASN A 133 -6.24 -9.39 37.49
N VAL A 134 -6.57 -9.30 36.20
CA VAL A 134 -5.77 -9.90 35.13
C VAL A 134 -4.55 -8.99 34.91
N PRO A 135 -3.31 -9.45 35.16
CA PRO A 135 -2.14 -8.57 35.32
C PRO A 135 -1.84 -7.63 34.15
N TYR A 136 -2.12 -8.07 32.92
CA TYR A 136 -1.83 -7.33 31.68
C TYR A 136 -3.08 -6.68 31.06
N ALA A 137 -4.25 -6.81 31.68
CA ALA A 137 -5.48 -6.20 31.18
C ALA A 137 -5.63 -4.78 31.73
N LEU A 138 -5.92 -3.82 30.86
CA LEU A 138 -6.17 -2.41 31.21
C LEU A 138 -7.55 -2.20 31.83
N SER A 139 -8.50 -3.09 31.52
CA SER A 139 -9.86 -3.06 32.04
C SER A 139 -10.32 -4.46 32.47
N PRO A 140 -11.38 -4.56 33.30
CA PRO A 140 -12.01 -5.83 33.61
C PRO A 140 -12.36 -6.59 32.34
N CYS A 141 -12.12 -7.91 32.29
CA CYS A 141 -12.30 -8.73 31.09
C CYS A 141 -13.68 -9.41 31.08
N PRO A 142 -14.67 -8.96 30.28
CA PRO A 142 -15.93 -9.68 30.10
C PRO A 142 -15.71 -11.11 29.63
N VAL A 143 -16.46 -12.03 30.22
CA VAL A 143 -16.48 -13.45 29.83
C VAL A 143 -17.87 -14.03 29.96
N GLN A 144 -18.31 -14.74 28.92
CA GLN A 144 -19.62 -15.40 28.86
C GLN A 144 -19.56 -16.68 28.03
N PRO A 145 -20.42 -17.67 28.29
CA PRO A 145 -20.53 -18.83 27.41
C PRO A 145 -21.26 -18.44 26.11
N ALA A 146 -20.80 -18.95 24.99
CA ALA A 146 -21.43 -18.77 23.69
C ALA A 146 -21.17 -19.99 22.80
N TYR A 147 -21.85 -20.06 21.66
CA TYR A 147 -21.50 -21.01 20.61
C TYR A 147 -20.67 -20.32 19.52
N LEU A 148 -19.72 -21.06 18.97
CA LEU A 148 -19.03 -20.71 17.75
C LEU A 148 -19.32 -21.77 16.69
N ALA A 149 -19.81 -21.35 15.53
CA ALA A 149 -19.96 -22.24 14.39
C ALA A 149 -18.60 -22.44 13.71
N VAL A 150 -18.16 -23.69 13.59
CA VAL A 150 -16.88 -24.07 12.96
C VAL A 150 -17.13 -25.02 11.78
N ASP A 151 -16.08 -25.37 11.05
CA ASP A 151 -16.13 -26.29 9.89
C ASP A 151 -17.15 -25.84 8.82
N GLY A 152 -17.19 -24.53 8.53
CA GLY A 152 -18.10 -23.95 7.56
C GLY A 152 -19.58 -23.97 7.98
N GLY A 153 -19.86 -23.96 9.29
CA GLY A 153 -21.22 -23.98 9.84
C GLY A 153 -21.79 -25.38 10.08
N ARG A 154 -20.96 -26.42 9.96
CA ARG A 154 -21.39 -27.81 10.17
C ARG A 154 -21.39 -28.24 11.64
N THR A 155 -20.56 -27.60 12.45
CA THR A 155 -20.36 -27.98 13.86
C THR A 155 -20.51 -26.75 14.76
N LEU A 156 -21.18 -26.92 15.90
CA LEU A 156 -21.22 -25.91 16.96
C LEU A 156 -20.25 -26.30 18.08
N ARG A 157 -19.43 -25.35 18.52
CA ARG A 157 -18.52 -25.51 19.65
C ARG A 157 -18.93 -24.57 20.77
N LEU A 158 -19.11 -25.11 21.98
CA LEU A 158 -19.29 -24.30 23.17
C LEU A 158 -17.95 -23.62 23.50
N VAL A 159 -17.96 -22.30 23.61
CA VAL A 159 -16.78 -21.47 23.86
C VAL A 159 -17.00 -20.51 25.03
N TRP A 160 -15.91 -20.11 25.66
CA TRP A 160 -15.85 -18.90 26.46
C TRP A 160 -15.50 -17.73 25.54
N ASP A 161 -16.40 -16.77 25.47
CA ASP A 161 -16.27 -15.51 24.74
C ASP A 161 -15.60 -14.47 25.66
N LEU A 162 -14.31 -14.23 25.47
CA LEU A 162 -13.47 -13.39 26.34
C LEU A 162 -13.05 -12.11 25.62
N GLN A 163 -13.18 -10.97 26.30
CA GLN A 163 -12.62 -9.69 25.87
C GLN A 163 -11.46 -9.28 26.78
N THR A 164 -10.35 -8.84 26.20
CA THR A 164 -9.15 -8.44 26.96
C THR A 164 -8.51 -7.22 26.31
N GLU A 165 -8.73 -6.06 26.94
CA GLU A 165 -8.09 -4.79 26.56
C GLU A 165 -6.69 -4.73 27.17
N MET A 166 -5.69 -4.46 26.33
CA MET A 166 -4.26 -4.38 26.67
C MET A 166 -3.69 -3.07 26.12
N GLU A 167 -2.44 -2.73 26.47
CA GLU A 167 -1.79 -1.49 25.97
C GLU A 167 -1.74 -1.38 24.45
N GLN A 168 -1.58 -2.51 23.75
CA GLN A 168 -1.30 -2.55 22.31
C GLN A 168 -2.29 -3.38 21.49
N SER A 169 -3.29 -3.98 22.14
CA SER A 169 -4.28 -4.87 21.53
C SER A 169 -5.57 -4.82 22.32
N TRP A 170 -6.70 -5.05 21.64
CA TRP A 170 -7.96 -5.34 22.31
C TRP A 170 -8.52 -6.64 21.74
N TYR A 171 -8.18 -7.75 22.40
CA TYR A 171 -8.56 -9.06 21.92
C TYR A 171 -10.00 -9.41 22.26
N HIS A 172 -10.70 -9.97 21.28
CA HIS A 172 -11.96 -10.70 21.40
C HIS A 172 -11.70 -12.15 20.99
N SER A 173 -11.73 -13.06 21.95
CA SER A 173 -11.27 -14.44 21.80
C SER A 173 -12.35 -15.45 22.16
N GLN A 174 -12.41 -16.54 21.40
CA GLN A 174 -13.32 -17.66 21.64
C GLN A 174 -12.52 -18.90 21.99
N VAL A 175 -12.48 -19.20 23.29
CA VAL A 175 -11.74 -20.34 23.85
C VAL A 175 -12.68 -21.52 23.99
N ASP A 176 -12.35 -22.66 23.38
CA ASP A 176 -13.16 -23.87 23.49
C ASP A 176 -13.35 -24.28 24.95
N ALA A 177 -14.60 -24.42 25.36
CA ALA A 177 -14.97 -24.61 26.76
C ALA A 177 -14.56 -25.98 27.33
N ARG A 178 -14.15 -26.95 26.49
CA ARG A 178 -13.69 -28.27 26.93
C ARG A 178 -12.17 -28.44 26.84
N THR A 179 -11.57 -27.94 25.77
CA THR A 179 -10.16 -28.19 25.43
C THR A 179 -9.23 -27.02 25.77
N GLY A 180 -9.77 -25.81 25.93
CA GLY A 180 -8.98 -24.59 26.13
C GLY A 180 -8.28 -24.11 24.86
N LYS A 181 -8.53 -24.74 23.71
CA LYS A 181 -8.00 -24.27 22.43
C LYS A 181 -8.68 -22.96 22.05
N VAL A 182 -7.90 -21.93 21.71
CA VAL A 182 -8.43 -20.71 21.08
C VAL A 182 -8.89 -21.08 19.67
N LEU A 183 -10.19 -21.03 19.42
CA LEU A 183 -10.79 -21.39 18.12
C LEU A 183 -10.88 -20.18 17.18
N GLN A 184 -11.05 -18.99 17.75
CA GLN A 184 -11.05 -17.72 17.03
C GLN A 184 -10.45 -16.63 17.93
N LEU A 185 -9.71 -15.71 17.32
CA LEU A 185 -9.10 -14.56 17.95
C LEU A 185 -9.21 -13.37 16.98
N VAL A 186 -9.79 -12.27 17.46
CA VAL A 186 -9.93 -11.01 16.73
C VAL A 186 -9.27 -9.92 17.56
N ASP A 187 -8.43 -9.07 16.97
CA ASP A 187 -8.01 -7.82 17.59
C ASP A 187 -8.93 -6.69 17.12
N TRP A 188 -9.54 -5.98 18.06
CA TRP A 188 -10.43 -4.85 17.77
C TRP A 188 -9.69 -3.54 17.59
N LEU A 189 -8.39 -3.49 17.90
CA LEU A 189 -7.56 -2.43 17.35
C LEU A 189 -7.32 -2.76 15.87
N PRO A 190 -7.74 -1.90 14.92
CA PRO A 190 -7.29 -2.05 13.55
C PRO A 190 -5.75 -2.02 13.55
N ASP A 191 -5.10 -2.76 12.64
CA ASP A 191 -3.63 -2.85 12.43
C ASP A 191 -2.90 -1.48 12.29
N TYR A 192 -3.63 -0.38 12.41
CA TYR A 192 -3.15 1.00 12.45
C TYR A 192 -2.58 1.45 13.80
N ALA A 193 -2.89 0.78 14.93
CA ALA A 193 -2.62 1.36 16.24
C ALA A 193 -1.22 1.09 16.85
N THR A 194 -0.44 0.10 16.38
CA THR A 194 0.82 -0.27 17.07
C THR A 194 1.94 -0.81 16.18
N HIS A 195 2.10 -0.25 14.98
CA HIS A 195 3.47 -0.13 14.48
C HIS A 195 4.05 1.11 15.14
N SER A 196 5.04 0.95 16.03
CA SER A 196 5.83 2.09 16.49
C SER A 196 6.37 2.82 15.26
N ARG A 197 5.70 3.91 14.85
CA ARG A 197 6.25 4.86 13.88
C ARG A 197 7.65 5.17 14.38
N VAL A 198 8.66 4.92 13.54
CA VAL A 198 10.03 5.40 13.80
C VAL A 198 9.91 6.88 14.18
N PRO A 199 10.72 7.40 15.10
CA PRO A 199 10.82 8.85 15.28
C PRO A 199 10.90 9.53 13.91
N PRO A 200 10.19 10.64 13.68
CA PRO A 200 10.10 11.28 12.37
C PRO A 200 11.50 11.46 11.77
N ALA A 201 11.66 11.08 10.51
CA ALA A 201 12.94 11.19 9.81
C ALA A 201 12.97 12.47 8.97
N ALA A 202 14.10 13.18 8.95
CA ALA A 202 14.29 14.41 8.19
C ALA A 202 15.41 14.27 7.17
N TYR A 203 15.22 14.78 5.95
CA TYR A 203 16.16 14.64 4.84
C TYR A 203 16.42 16.01 4.19
N ARG A 204 17.69 16.43 4.08
CA ARG A 204 18.03 17.62 3.28
C ARG A 204 18.19 17.21 1.81
N VAL A 205 17.25 17.58 0.96
CA VAL A 205 17.13 17.05 -0.42
C VAL A 205 16.58 18.10 -1.38
N TYR A 206 16.65 17.85 -2.68
CA TYR A 206 15.83 18.56 -3.67
C TYR A 206 14.44 17.91 -3.67
N PRO A 207 13.39 18.59 -3.17
CA PRO A 207 12.09 17.98 -2.95
C PRO A 207 11.33 17.74 -4.26
N LEU A 208 10.27 16.93 -4.22
CA LEU A 208 9.31 16.79 -5.33
C LEU A 208 8.88 18.18 -5.86
N GLY A 209 8.83 18.32 -7.18
CA GLY A 209 8.60 19.61 -7.85
C GLY A 209 9.87 20.46 -8.08
N THR A 210 11.01 20.08 -7.51
CA THR A 210 12.33 20.67 -7.82
C THR A 210 13.17 19.64 -8.56
N ASN A 211 13.34 19.81 -9.88
CA ASN A 211 13.98 18.79 -10.71
C ASN A 211 15.45 18.58 -10.39
N ASP A 212 16.19 19.67 -10.15
CA ASP A 212 17.65 19.66 -10.09
C ASP A 212 18.18 20.95 -9.41
N PRO A 213 19.50 21.07 -9.20
CA PRO A 213 20.10 22.23 -8.53
C PRO A 213 19.97 23.58 -9.25
N ILE A 214 19.61 23.61 -10.53
CA ILE A 214 19.35 24.85 -11.28
C ILE A 214 17.88 25.28 -11.09
N ASP A 215 16.97 24.33 -10.88
CA ASP A 215 15.53 24.57 -10.72
C ASP A 215 15.15 25.08 -9.32
N GLY A 216 15.93 24.76 -8.28
CA GLY A 216 15.65 25.23 -6.93
C GLY A 216 16.67 24.81 -5.88
N GLU A 217 16.38 25.17 -4.63
CA GLU A 217 17.26 24.93 -3.48
C GLU A 217 16.88 23.67 -2.70
N ARG A 218 17.85 23.06 -2.02
CA ARG A 218 17.59 21.94 -1.11
C ARG A 218 16.77 22.39 0.10
N LYS A 219 15.82 21.55 0.53
CA LYS A 219 15.00 21.76 1.73
C LYS A 219 15.19 20.59 2.70
N LEU A 220 15.07 20.87 4.00
CA LEU A 220 14.98 19.83 5.03
C LEU A 220 13.52 19.41 5.12
N ILE A 221 13.20 18.24 4.56
CA ILE A 221 11.85 17.68 4.55
C ILE A 221 11.72 16.73 5.74
N VAL A 222 10.71 16.96 6.59
CA VAL A 222 10.47 16.20 7.82
C VAL A 222 9.29 15.27 7.62
N ASP A 223 9.48 14.00 7.97
CA ASP A 223 8.47 12.94 7.99
C ASP A 223 7.65 12.84 6.68
N PRO A 224 8.31 12.72 5.51
CA PRO A 224 7.65 12.72 4.19
C PRO A 224 6.90 11.43 3.84
N ALA A 225 6.97 10.39 4.67
CA ALA A 225 6.40 9.09 4.33
C ALA A 225 4.87 9.14 4.27
N ASP A 226 4.30 8.60 3.21
CA ASP A 226 2.86 8.43 3.11
C ASP A 226 2.40 7.26 3.99
N GLU A 227 1.41 7.48 4.85
CA GLU A 227 0.98 6.46 5.83
C GLU A 227 0.26 5.27 5.18
N THR A 228 -0.28 5.43 3.96
CA THR A 228 -0.97 4.35 3.24
C THR A 228 0.03 3.44 2.56
N ALA A 229 0.97 4.04 1.83
CA ALA A 229 1.99 3.36 1.04
C ALA A 229 3.14 2.85 1.90
N SER A 230 3.56 3.64 2.89
CA SER A 230 4.67 3.37 3.80
C SER A 230 4.20 3.39 5.26
N PRO A 231 3.33 2.46 5.70
CA PRO A 231 2.73 2.45 7.05
C PRO A 231 3.74 2.34 8.19
N LEU A 232 4.99 1.92 7.91
CA LEU A 232 6.08 1.82 8.89
C LEU A 232 7.10 2.98 8.77
N GLY A 233 6.83 3.95 7.90
CA GLY A 233 7.82 4.90 7.41
C GLY A 233 8.88 4.23 6.52
N TRP A 234 9.89 5.01 6.12
CA TRP A 234 10.89 4.55 5.14
C TRP A 234 12.07 3.78 5.73
N HIS A 235 12.15 3.64 7.06
CA HIS A 235 13.29 3.06 7.76
C HIS A 235 12.99 1.72 8.45
N GLN A 236 11.90 1.05 8.08
CA GLN A 236 11.54 -0.27 8.59
C GLN A 236 11.08 -1.19 7.45
N VAL A 237 11.08 -2.51 7.70
CA VAL A 237 10.56 -3.53 6.77
C VAL A 237 9.40 -4.31 7.39
N ASP A 238 9.51 -4.72 8.66
CA ASP A 238 8.56 -5.68 9.27
C ASP A 238 8.09 -5.26 10.67
N GLY A 239 8.25 -4.00 11.05
CA GLY A 239 7.82 -3.47 12.34
C GLY A 239 8.75 -3.84 13.52
N LYS A 240 9.79 -4.68 13.29
CA LYS A 240 10.64 -5.20 14.37
C LYS A 240 11.95 -4.44 14.53
N HIS A 241 12.51 -3.94 13.42
CA HIS A 241 13.79 -3.26 13.41
C HIS A 241 13.74 -2.00 12.56
N ALA A 242 14.14 -0.88 13.17
CA ALA A 242 14.36 0.38 12.50
C ALA A 242 15.83 0.55 12.12
N TYR A 243 16.08 0.92 10.87
CA TYR A 243 17.39 1.25 10.35
C TYR A 243 17.70 2.72 10.57
N ASN A 244 18.93 3.05 10.93
CA ASN A 244 19.41 4.44 10.99
C ASN A 244 20.21 4.85 9.74
N GLU A 245 20.18 4.04 8.69
CA GLU A 245 20.82 4.24 7.39
C GLU A 245 19.75 4.33 6.30
N THR A 246 20.13 4.69 5.06
CA THR A 246 19.25 4.82 3.88
C THR A 246 18.73 3.47 3.38
N ARG A 247 17.90 2.82 4.20
CA ARG A 247 17.36 1.48 4.01
C ARG A 247 15.97 1.33 4.67
N GLY A 248 15.06 0.68 3.95
CA GLY A 248 13.80 0.20 4.51
C GLY A 248 13.02 -0.70 3.56
N ASN A 249 11.69 -0.63 3.62
CA ASN A 249 10.80 -1.52 2.88
C ASN A 249 10.90 -1.33 1.36
N ASN A 250 10.87 -0.08 0.91
CA ASN A 250 10.68 0.28 -0.50
C ASN A 250 12.01 0.29 -1.26
N VAL A 251 13.10 0.69 -0.58
CA VAL A 251 14.41 0.89 -1.21
C VAL A 251 15.56 0.72 -0.21
N VAL A 252 16.69 0.30 -0.76
CA VAL A 252 18.00 0.27 -0.11
C VAL A 252 18.96 1.08 -0.99
N ALA A 253 19.33 2.29 -0.56
CA ALA A 253 20.14 3.25 -1.34
C ALA A 253 21.56 3.40 -0.77
N SER A 254 22.59 3.14 -1.59
CA SER A 254 24.03 3.12 -1.22
C SER A 254 24.88 3.76 -2.30
N GLU A 255 26.12 4.11 -1.97
CA GLU A 255 27.13 4.32 -3.01
C GLU A 255 27.49 3.01 -3.73
N ASN A 256 27.99 3.09 -4.96
CA ASN A 256 28.61 1.96 -5.65
C ASN A 256 29.77 2.42 -6.54
N ARG A 257 30.68 3.22 -6.00
CA ARG A 257 31.70 3.93 -6.80
C ARG A 257 32.73 3.03 -7.47
N ASP A 258 32.90 1.80 -6.99
CA ASP A 258 33.75 0.78 -7.62
C ASP A 258 33.05 0.05 -8.80
N GLY A 259 31.72 0.22 -8.93
CA GLY A 259 30.92 -0.42 -9.97
C GLY A 259 30.76 -1.93 -9.78
N GLU A 260 31.05 -2.48 -8.60
CA GLU A 260 31.03 -3.92 -8.38
C GLU A 260 29.60 -4.49 -8.35
N TYR A 261 29.35 -5.54 -9.15
CA TYR A 261 28.03 -6.16 -9.22
C TYR A 261 27.72 -7.02 -7.99
N GLY A 262 26.53 -6.86 -7.43
CA GLY A 262 25.99 -7.77 -6.41
C GLY A 262 26.49 -7.53 -4.98
N ARG A 263 27.31 -6.50 -4.74
CA ARG A 263 27.82 -6.14 -3.40
C ARG A 263 26.95 -5.19 -2.59
N TRP A 264 25.87 -4.69 -3.17
CA TRP A 264 24.98 -3.68 -2.57
C TRP A 264 24.71 -3.88 -1.07
N ARG A 265 24.53 -5.10 -0.56
CA ARG A 265 24.29 -5.38 0.87
C ARG A 265 25.34 -4.80 1.82
N ASN A 266 26.59 -4.67 1.36
CA ASN A 266 27.73 -4.22 2.16
C ASN A 266 28.29 -2.86 1.71
N ASN A 267 27.73 -2.27 0.66
CA ASN A 267 28.16 -0.96 0.18
C ASN A 267 27.86 0.11 1.23
N TYR A 268 28.64 1.19 1.21
CA TYR A 268 28.49 2.24 2.20
C TYR A 268 27.15 2.98 2.06
N ARG A 269 26.59 3.33 3.22
CA ARG A 269 25.33 4.09 3.37
C ARG A 269 25.56 5.18 4.40
N PRO A 270 25.08 6.41 4.15
CA PRO A 270 25.08 7.42 5.18
C PRO A 270 24.20 6.99 6.35
N HIS A 271 24.70 7.16 7.57
CA HIS A 271 23.90 7.03 8.79
C HIS A 271 23.31 8.39 9.17
N GLY A 272 22.00 8.42 9.39
CA GLY A 272 21.33 9.57 9.96
C GLY A 272 21.79 9.82 11.39
N LYS A 273 21.75 11.08 11.81
CA LYS A 273 22.05 11.46 13.19
C LYS A 273 20.78 11.35 14.03
N ASP A 274 20.83 10.60 15.11
CA ASP A 274 19.77 10.62 16.12
C ASP A 274 19.76 11.98 16.81
N THR A 275 18.64 12.69 16.70
CA THR A 275 18.38 13.95 17.38
C THR A 275 17.16 13.80 18.29
N LYS A 276 16.91 14.82 19.12
CA LYS A 276 15.68 14.89 19.93
C LYS A 276 14.39 14.88 19.08
N ASP A 277 14.49 15.30 17.82
CA ASP A 277 13.38 15.46 16.89
C ASP A 277 13.28 14.26 15.93
N GLY A 278 14.08 13.21 16.15
CA GLY A 278 14.15 12.00 15.32
C GLY A 278 15.43 11.88 14.50
N LEU A 279 15.40 11.00 13.50
CA LEU A 279 16.57 10.64 12.68
C LEU A 279 16.79 11.70 11.58
N THR A 280 17.96 12.33 11.52
CA THR A 280 18.23 13.43 10.59
C THR A 280 19.37 13.13 9.62
N PHE A 281 19.07 13.18 8.32
CA PHE A 281 20.01 13.09 7.19
C PHE A 281 20.24 14.50 6.60
N ASP A 282 21.02 15.30 7.32
CA ASP A 282 21.38 16.68 6.94
C ASP A 282 22.86 16.77 6.56
N PHE A 283 23.17 16.37 5.33
CA PHE A 283 24.54 16.36 4.81
C PHE A 283 24.86 17.60 3.96
N PRO A 284 26.07 18.18 4.13
CA PRO A 284 26.51 19.30 3.30
C PRO A 284 26.70 18.87 1.84
N LEU A 285 26.55 19.82 0.94
CA LEU A 285 26.78 19.64 -0.49
C LEU A 285 27.35 20.94 -1.08
N SER A 286 28.38 20.83 -1.91
CA SER A 286 28.94 21.97 -2.65
C SER A 286 29.07 21.63 -4.13
N LEU A 287 28.26 22.29 -4.97
CA LEU A 287 28.31 22.14 -6.43
C LEU A 287 29.61 22.70 -7.06
N LYS A 288 30.51 23.26 -6.25
CA LYS A 288 31.85 23.71 -6.66
C LYS A 288 32.92 22.62 -6.49
N GLN A 289 32.56 21.48 -5.92
CA GLN A 289 33.43 20.34 -5.66
C GLN A 289 33.02 19.14 -6.52
N GLU A 290 33.91 18.15 -6.64
CA GLU A 290 33.61 16.89 -7.34
C GLU A 290 32.56 16.05 -6.58
N PRO A 291 31.76 15.23 -7.31
CA PRO A 291 30.74 14.37 -6.72
C PRO A 291 31.16 13.51 -5.53
N ASP A 292 32.41 13.04 -5.53
CA ASP A 292 32.92 12.20 -4.46
C ASP A 292 33.08 12.90 -3.11
N THR A 293 32.94 14.22 -3.07
CA THR A 293 32.99 15.01 -1.83
C THR A 293 31.64 15.11 -1.11
N TYR A 294 30.53 14.71 -1.75
CA TYR A 294 29.17 14.83 -1.20
C TYR A 294 28.31 13.57 -1.38
N VAL A 295 28.95 12.39 -1.35
CA VAL A 295 28.30 11.07 -1.48
C VAL A 295 27.11 10.90 -0.52
N ASP A 296 27.24 11.31 0.73
CA ASP A 296 26.15 11.19 1.72
C ASP A 296 24.90 11.97 1.30
N ALA A 297 25.08 13.17 0.74
CA ALA A 297 23.98 13.99 0.24
C ALA A 297 23.34 13.38 -1.02
N ALA A 298 24.16 12.81 -1.93
CA ALA A 298 23.70 12.13 -3.13
C ALA A 298 22.87 10.88 -2.79
N VAL A 299 23.40 9.98 -1.94
CA VAL A 299 22.70 8.76 -1.49
C VAL A 299 21.40 9.11 -0.75
N THR A 300 21.41 10.17 0.07
CA THR A 300 20.21 10.64 0.77
C THR A 300 19.15 11.17 -0.22
N ASN A 301 19.55 11.91 -1.24
CA ASN A 301 18.63 12.42 -2.28
C ASN A 301 18.03 11.26 -3.09
N LEU A 302 18.85 10.26 -3.45
CA LEU A 302 18.40 9.05 -4.14
C LEU A 302 17.41 8.23 -3.31
N PHE A 303 17.69 8.07 -2.02
CA PHE A 303 16.80 7.39 -1.07
C PHE A 303 15.45 8.10 -0.96
N TYR A 304 15.47 9.42 -0.79
CA TYR A 304 14.26 10.24 -0.73
C TYR A 304 13.42 10.09 -2.00
N TRP A 305 14.00 10.26 -3.18
CA TRP A 305 13.25 10.19 -4.44
C TRP A 305 12.67 8.80 -4.72
N ASN A 306 13.41 7.71 -4.44
CA ASN A 306 12.87 6.36 -4.62
C ASN A 306 11.67 6.10 -3.70
N ASN A 307 11.69 6.59 -2.46
CA ASN A 307 10.53 6.44 -1.57
C ASN A 307 9.37 7.37 -1.94
N VAL A 308 9.63 8.62 -2.35
CA VAL A 308 8.59 9.54 -2.84
C VAL A 308 7.88 8.95 -4.06
N LEU A 309 8.63 8.37 -4.99
CA LEU A 309 8.05 7.75 -6.19
C LEU A 309 7.26 6.48 -5.86
N HIS A 310 7.78 5.65 -4.94
CA HIS A 310 7.02 4.52 -4.40
C HIS A 310 5.67 4.97 -3.82
N ASP A 311 5.72 5.91 -2.87
CA ASP A 311 4.54 6.37 -2.15
C ASP A 311 3.54 7.06 -3.07
N LEU A 312 4.04 7.87 -4.02
CA LEU A 312 3.22 8.50 -5.03
C LEU A 312 2.55 7.45 -5.92
N TYR A 313 3.30 6.55 -6.56
CA TYR A 313 2.72 5.56 -7.48
C TYR A 313 1.75 4.60 -6.79
N TYR A 314 1.93 4.34 -5.49
CA TYR A 314 0.97 3.59 -4.69
C TYR A 314 -0.42 4.25 -4.71
N GLN A 315 -0.50 5.59 -4.58
CA GLN A 315 -1.77 6.33 -4.66
C GLN A 315 -2.46 6.19 -6.02
N TYR A 316 -1.67 6.00 -7.09
CA TYR A 316 -2.16 5.75 -8.46
C TYR A 316 -2.39 4.26 -8.77
N GLY A 317 -2.33 3.39 -7.75
CA GLY A 317 -2.65 1.97 -7.86
C GLY A 317 -1.51 1.07 -8.31
N PHE A 318 -0.26 1.51 -8.15
CA PHE A 318 0.92 0.64 -8.18
C PHE A 318 1.19 0.09 -6.76
N THR A 319 0.37 -0.88 -6.37
CA THR A 319 0.36 -1.51 -5.05
C THR A 319 1.03 -2.88 -5.10
N GLU A 320 1.06 -3.58 -3.98
CA GLU A 320 1.68 -4.90 -3.88
C GLU A 320 1.07 -5.89 -4.89
N ALA A 321 -0.26 -5.93 -5.01
CA ALA A 321 -0.94 -6.81 -5.94
C ALA A 321 -0.67 -6.50 -7.43
N SER A 322 -0.28 -5.27 -7.77
CA SER A 322 0.12 -4.89 -9.12
C SER A 322 1.64 -4.96 -9.34
N GLY A 323 2.38 -5.56 -8.39
CA GLY A 323 3.81 -5.81 -8.47
C GLY A 323 4.65 -4.57 -8.26
N ASN A 324 4.35 -3.78 -7.23
CA ASN A 324 5.24 -2.72 -6.77
C ASN A 324 6.53 -3.27 -6.13
N PHE A 325 7.44 -2.38 -5.71
CA PHE A 325 8.72 -2.78 -5.13
C PHE A 325 8.70 -2.64 -3.61
N GLN A 326 8.47 -3.74 -2.90
CA GLN A 326 8.42 -3.79 -1.43
C GLN A 326 9.09 -5.06 -0.89
N ASN A 327 9.95 -4.91 0.12
CA ASN A 327 10.52 -6.08 0.80
C ASN A 327 9.45 -6.89 1.58
N ASN A 328 8.45 -6.20 2.12
CA ASN A 328 7.31 -6.77 2.83
C ASN A 328 6.02 -6.19 2.27
N ASN A 329 5.10 -7.07 1.90
CA ASN A 329 3.81 -6.71 1.29
C ASN A 329 2.67 -6.68 2.31
N PHE A 330 2.95 -6.92 3.59
CA PHE A 330 1.96 -6.87 4.68
C PHE A 330 0.74 -7.80 4.44
N GLY A 331 0.91 -8.86 3.65
CA GLY A 331 -0.18 -9.76 3.25
C GLY A 331 -1.18 -9.18 2.24
N ARG A 332 -0.86 -8.06 1.58
CA ARG A 332 -1.76 -7.33 0.64
C ARG A 332 -1.76 -7.87 -0.80
N GLY A 333 -0.97 -8.91 -1.09
CA GLY A 333 -0.85 -9.52 -2.43
C GLY A 333 0.55 -9.35 -3.03
N GLY A 334 0.72 -9.77 -4.28
CA GLY A 334 2.01 -9.72 -4.99
C GLY A 334 3.10 -10.62 -4.40
N GLN A 335 4.31 -10.48 -4.94
CA GLN A 335 5.51 -11.17 -4.48
C GLN A 335 6.49 -10.16 -3.87
N GLY A 336 6.54 -10.09 -2.54
CA GLY A 336 7.46 -9.21 -1.84
C GLY A 336 8.92 -9.70 -1.86
N GLY A 337 9.77 -9.00 -1.13
CA GLY A 337 11.21 -9.28 -1.07
C GLY A 337 11.98 -8.59 -2.20
N ASP A 338 11.40 -7.54 -2.78
CA ASP A 338 11.84 -6.97 -4.04
C ASP A 338 11.97 -5.43 -4.03
N GLY A 339 12.09 -4.84 -2.85
CA GLY A 339 12.39 -3.41 -2.70
C GLY A 339 13.61 -2.99 -3.54
N VAL A 340 13.60 -1.76 -4.05
CA VAL A 340 14.60 -1.28 -5.01
C VAL A 340 16.00 -1.28 -4.41
N ILE A 341 16.99 -1.71 -5.18
CA ILE A 341 18.42 -1.50 -4.89
C ILE A 341 18.86 -0.30 -5.70
N ALA A 342 19.13 0.82 -5.03
CA ALA A 342 19.51 2.07 -5.67
C ALA A 342 20.99 2.39 -5.41
N SER A 343 21.77 2.53 -6.49
CA SER A 343 23.22 2.73 -6.44
C SER A 343 23.56 4.14 -6.91
N ALA A 344 23.98 4.99 -5.98
CA ALA A 344 24.43 6.35 -6.23
C ALA A 344 25.89 6.35 -6.71
N GLN A 345 26.21 7.29 -7.60
CA GLN A 345 27.54 7.48 -8.19
C GLN A 345 28.18 6.16 -8.65
N ASP A 346 27.38 5.30 -9.28
CA ASP A 346 27.79 3.95 -9.64
C ASP A 346 28.96 3.99 -10.65
N GLY A 347 30.07 3.35 -10.30
CA GLY A 347 31.32 3.40 -11.07
C GLY A 347 31.31 2.60 -12.37
N SER A 348 30.22 1.91 -12.70
CA SER A 348 30.11 1.13 -13.94
C SER A 348 29.89 1.98 -15.20
N GLY A 349 29.66 3.29 -15.05
CA GLY A 349 29.44 4.19 -16.19
C GLY A 349 29.51 5.68 -15.84
N TYR A 350 29.36 6.51 -16.89
CA TYR A 350 29.20 7.96 -16.82
C TYR A 350 28.11 8.39 -17.80
N ASN A 351 27.56 9.60 -17.60
CA ASN A 351 26.66 10.27 -18.54
C ASN A 351 25.40 9.47 -18.91
N ASN A 352 24.87 8.71 -17.96
CA ASN A 352 23.69 7.88 -18.15
C ASN A 352 23.05 7.53 -16.80
N ALA A 353 22.00 6.73 -16.83
CA ALA A 353 21.52 5.94 -15.71
C ALA A 353 20.90 4.64 -16.27
N ASN A 354 20.42 3.74 -15.42
CA ASN A 354 19.55 2.65 -15.85
C ASN A 354 18.80 2.01 -14.67
N PHE A 355 17.68 1.37 -15.01
CA PHE A 355 16.89 0.55 -14.11
C PHE A 355 16.68 -0.85 -14.69
N ALA A 356 17.09 -1.87 -13.95
CA ALA A 356 16.75 -3.26 -14.26
C ALA A 356 15.47 -3.68 -13.54
N THR A 357 14.46 -4.11 -14.31
CA THR A 357 13.17 -4.54 -13.79
C THR A 357 12.97 -6.04 -14.03
N PRO A 358 13.37 -6.93 -13.10
CA PRO A 358 12.92 -8.31 -13.16
C PRO A 358 11.43 -8.44 -12.80
N PRO A 359 10.80 -9.62 -13.02
CA PRO A 359 9.44 -9.86 -12.58
C PRO A 359 9.25 -9.65 -11.07
N ASP A 360 7.98 -9.57 -10.65
CA ASP A 360 7.58 -9.46 -9.25
C ASP A 360 8.30 -10.46 -8.34
N GLY A 361 8.72 -10.01 -7.15
CA GLY A 361 9.60 -10.78 -6.26
C GLY A 361 11.10 -10.69 -6.56
N GLY A 362 11.49 -10.06 -7.67
CA GLY A 362 12.88 -9.73 -7.98
C GLY A 362 13.19 -8.25 -7.76
N HIS A 363 14.26 -7.92 -7.03
CA HIS A 363 14.64 -6.53 -6.79
C HIS A 363 14.81 -5.72 -8.08
N GLY A 364 14.12 -4.59 -8.18
CA GLY A 364 14.48 -3.52 -9.11
C GLY A 364 15.88 -3.00 -8.81
N LYS A 365 16.70 -2.70 -9.82
CA LYS A 365 18.07 -2.21 -9.63
C LYS A 365 18.29 -0.91 -10.38
N MET A 366 18.37 0.19 -9.66
CA MET A 366 18.68 1.51 -10.20
C MET A 366 20.18 1.79 -10.06
N ARG A 367 20.81 2.24 -11.14
CA ARG A 367 22.20 2.71 -11.15
C ARG A 367 22.23 4.13 -11.69
N MET A 368 22.60 5.07 -10.82
CA MET A 368 22.76 6.47 -11.15
C MET A 368 24.24 6.76 -11.38
N TYR A 369 24.56 7.53 -12.42
CA TYR A 369 25.94 7.83 -12.77
C TYR A 369 26.28 9.31 -12.59
N VAL A 370 27.58 9.54 -12.39
CA VAL A 370 28.19 10.85 -12.52
C VAL A 370 28.27 11.24 -14.01
N TRP A 371 28.14 12.53 -14.28
CA TRP A 371 28.19 13.13 -15.60
C TRP A 371 29.45 13.99 -15.75
N ASN A 372 30.33 13.59 -16.68
CA ASN A 372 31.65 14.17 -16.88
C ASN A 372 31.75 15.10 -18.10
N VAL A 373 30.61 15.61 -18.58
CA VAL A 373 30.53 16.51 -19.74
C VAL A 373 30.95 17.95 -19.44
N ILE A 374 30.99 18.35 -18.17
CA ILE A 374 31.46 19.66 -17.70
C ILE A 374 32.31 19.52 -16.43
N GLN A 375 32.93 20.61 -15.96
CA GLN A 375 33.77 20.64 -14.75
C GLN A 375 33.30 21.71 -13.74
N PRO A 376 33.18 21.39 -12.43
CA PRO A 376 33.26 20.05 -11.84
C PRO A 376 32.19 19.10 -12.43
N TYR A 377 32.37 17.79 -12.29
CA TYR A 377 31.39 16.81 -12.78
C TYR A 377 30.03 17.03 -12.09
N ARG A 378 28.95 16.73 -12.82
CA ARG A 378 27.58 16.81 -12.29
C ARG A 378 27.14 15.42 -11.82
N ASP A 379 26.38 15.38 -10.74
CA ASP A 379 25.92 14.13 -10.16
C ASP A 379 24.46 13.87 -10.57
N GLY A 380 24.23 12.76 -11.27
CA GLY A 380 22.88 12.36 -11.70
C GLY A 380 21.95 12.08 -10.52
N ASP A 381 22.49 11.74 -9.35
CA ASP A 381 21.73 11.54 -8.11
C ASP A 381 21.08 12.83 -7.57
N LEU A 382 21.44 14.01 -8.11
CA LEU A 382 20.84 15.30 -7.75
C LEU A 382 19.74 15.75 -8.70
N GLU A 383 19.49 15.00 -9.77
CA GLU A 383 18.45 15.29 -10.76
C GLU A 383 17.26 14.33 -10.61
N GLY A 384 16.22 14.79 -9.92
CA GLY A 384 14.97 14.06 -9.70
C GLY A 384 14.30 13.58 -10.99
N GLY A 385 14.48 14.30 -12.10
CA GLY A 385 13.99 13.88 -13.42
C GLY A 385 14.64 12.60 -13.93
N ILE A 386 15.95 12.41 -13.75
CA ILE A 386 16.64 11.17 -14.13
C ILE A 386 16.18 10.03 -13.21
N ILE A 387 16.14 10.26 -11.89
CA ILE A 387 15.68 9.24 -10.93
C ILE A 387 14.23 8.80 -11.23
N THR A 388 13.36 9.76 -11.54
CA THR A 388 11.96 9.51 -11.91
C THR A 388 11.86 8.72 -13.20
N HIS A 389 12.64 9.08 -14.22
CA HIS A 389 12.70 8.34 -15.48
C HIS A 389 13.05 6.87 -15.22
N GLU A 390 14.12 6.62 -14.45
CA GLU A 390 14.58 5.27 -14.14
C GLU A 390 13.55 4.48 -13.34
N TYR A 391 12.95 5.05 -12.30
CA TYR A 391 11.91 4.36 -11.52
C TYR A 391 10.68 4.04 -12.40
N THR A 392 10.36 4.92 -13.35
CA THR A 392 9.23 4.71 -14.28
C THR A 392 9.46 3.53 -15.23
N HIS A 393 10.71 3.13 -15.51
CA HIS A 393 10.95 1.84 -16.15
C HIS A 393 10.50 0.68 -15.27
N GLY A 394 10.74 0.75 -13.96
CA GLY A 394 10.20 -0.18 -12.96
C GLY A 394 8.68 -0.30 -13.06
N LEU A 395 7.99 0.84 -12.94
CA LEU A 395 6.53 0.97 -13.02
C LEU A 395 5.97 0.38 -14.34
N SER A 396 6.43 0.91 -15.48
CA SER A 396 5.87 0.55 -16.79
C SER A 396 6.11 -0.91 -17.17
N ILE A 397 7.27 -1.48 -16.81
CA ILE A 397 7.61 -2.88 -17.08
C ILE A 397 6.83 -3.83 -16.16
N ARG A 398 6.61 -3.50 -14.88
CA ARG A 398 5.80 -4.34 -13.97
C ARG A 398 4.31 -4.35 -14.36
N LEU A 399 3.77 -3.21 -14.78
CA LEU A 399 2.36 -3.11 -15.14
C LEU A 399 2.04 -3.72 -16.51
N THR A 400 2.91 -3.53 -17.51
CA THR A 400 2.63 -3.95 -18.89
C THR A 400 2.72 -5.47 -19.05
N GLY A 401 1.60 -6.12 -19.36
CA GLY A 401 1.54 -7.57 -19.50
C GLY A 401 1.52 -8.34 -18.19
N GLY A 402 1.38 -7.62 -17.07
CA GLY A 402 1.25 -8.16 -15.71
C GLY A 402 2.59 -8.34 -14.97
N PRO A 403 2.54 -8.36 -13.62
CA PRO A 403 3.71 -8.28 -12.74
C PRO A 403 4.72 -9.44 -12.91
N ASP A 404 4.25 -10.61 -13.35
CA ASP A 404 5.10 -11.79 -13.57
C ASP A 404 5.88 -11.76 -14.91
N ASN A 405 5.70 -10.75 -15.77
CA ASN A 405 6.27 -10.72 -17.12
C ASN A 405 6.95 -9.39 -17.50
N SER A 406 8.24 -9.28 -17.20
CA SER A 406 9.06 -8.11 -17.57
C SER A 406 9.54 -8.06 -19.03
N GLY A 407 9.09 -8.99 -19.89
CA GLY A 407 9.53 -9.09 -21.29
C GLY A 407 8.76 -8.19 -22.27
N CYS A 408 7.85 -7.35 -21.77
CA CYS A 408 6.83 -6.70 -22.58
C CYS A 408 7.23 -5.36 -23.20
N LEU A 409 8.30 -4.71 -22.72
CA LEU A 409 8.78 -3.42 -23.25
C LEU A 409 10.24 -3.47 -23.74
N GLY A 410 10.73 -4.64 -24.16
CA GLY A 410 12.17 -4.85 -24.39
C GLY A 410 12.76 -4.28 -25.69
N TRP A 411 11.95 -3.97 -26.71
CA TRP A 411 12.47 -3.50 -28.01
C TRP A 411 11.43 -2.77 -28.87
N GLY A 412 11.90 -2.13 -29.94
CA GLY A 412 11.05 -1.57 -30.98
C GLY A 412 10.22 -0.40 -30.50
N GLU A 413 8.97 -0.37 -30.92
CA GLU A 413 7.99 0.64 -30.53
C GLU A 413 7.61 0.53 -29.05
N SER A 414 7.43 -0.69 -28.54
CA SER A 414 7.14 -0.94 -27.11
C SER A 414 8.26 -0.45 -26.18
N GLY A 415 9.53 -0.75 -26.50
CA GLY A 415 10.65 -0.20 -25.74
C GLY A 415 10.80 1.31 -25.89
N GLY A 416 10.45 1.86 -27.06
CA GLY A 416 10.33 3.31 -27.23
C GLY A 416 9.33 3.94 -26.28
N MET A 417 8.14 3.35 -26.10
CA MET A 417 7.18 3.87 -25.13
C MET A 417 7.68 3.76 -23.69
N GLY A 418 8.46 2.72 -23.36
CA GLY A 418 9.17 2.60 -22.08
C GLY A 418 9.97 3.86 -21.73
N GLU A 419 10.80 4.32 -22.67
CA GLU A 419 11.56 5.58 -22.57
C GLU A 419 10.64 6.81 -22.48
N GLY A 420 9.58 6.83 -23.30
CA GLY A 420 8.66 7.96 -23.37
C GLY A 420 7.82 8.15 -22.10
N TRP A 421 7.39 7.07 -21.45
CA TRP A 421 6.72 7.16 -20.15
C TRP A 421 7.65 7.69 -19.07
N GLY A 422 8.92 7.27 -19.05
CA GLY A 422 9.92 7.81 -18.13
C GLY A 422 10.11 9.32 -18.27
N ASP A 423 10.28 9.79 -19.50
CA ASP A 423 10.41 11.22 -19.78
C ASP A 423 9.12 12.00 -19.45
N PHE A 424 7.96 11.46 -19.81
CA PHE A 424 6.67 12.08 -19.53
C PHE A 424 6.44 12.27 -18.04
N VAL A 425 6.61 11.21 -17.24
CA VAL A 425 6.40 11.26 -15.79
C VAL A 425 7.42 12.20 -15.13
N ALA A 426 8.69 12.12 -15.50
CA ALA A 426 9.72 13.06 -15.04
C ALA A 426 9.36 14.52 -15.35
N THR A 427 8.82 14.78 -16.54
CA THR A 427 8.42 16.12 -16.99
C THR A 427 7.22 16.66 -16.22
N ILE A 428 6.19 15.85 -15.97
CA ILE A 428 4.98 16.36 -15.30
C ILE A 428 5.17 16.51 -13.79
N LEU A 429 5.99 15.67 -13.14
CA LEU A 429 6.22 15.76 -11.69
C LEU A 429 7.05 16.99 -11.26
N ARG A 430 7.67 17.69 -12.21
CA ARG A 430 8.32 19.00 -11.97
C ARG A 430 7.42 20.19 -12.32
N MET A 431 6.15 19.97 -12.68
CA MET A 431 5.21 21.05 -12.96
C MET A 431 4.81 21.79 -11.67
N ARG A 432 4.68 23.12 -11.79
CA ARG A 432 4.29 24.05 -10.72
C ARG A 432 3.20 24.99 -11.25
N PRO A 433 2.40 25.65 -10.37
CA PRO A 433 1.28 26.49 -10.80
C PRO A 433 1.63 27.62 -11.78
N GLU A 434 2.87 28.08 -11.80
CA GLU A 434 3.35 29.11 -12.73
C GLU A 434 3.63 28.60 -14.14
N HIS A 435 3.77 27.29 -14.34
CA HIS A 435 3.97 26.72 -15.67
C HIS A 435 2.66 26.73 -16.45
N THR A 436 2.76 27.09 -17.72
CA THR A 436 1.64 27.11 -18.68
C THR A 436 1.93 26.19 -19.87
N ARG A 437 0.92 25.97 -20.72
CA ARG A 437 1.02 25.25 -22.00
C ARG A 437 2.25 25.63 -22.83
N GLU A 438 2.67 26.88 -22.78
CA GLU A 438 3.81 27.41 -23.53
C GLU A 438 5.18 27.10 -22.90
N THR A 439 5.20 26.52 -21.70
CA THR A 439 6.43 26.12 -21.01
C THR A 439 7.07 24.94 -21.73
N ASN A 440 8.39 24.94 -21.87
CA ASN A 440 9.11 23.85 -22.52
C ASN A 440 10.01 23.15 -21.50
N PHE A 441 10.16 21.83 -21.62
CA PHE A 441 11.02 21.05 -20.73
C PHE A 441 12.03 20.22 -21.51
N ALA A 442 13.29 20.30 -21.07
CA ALA A 442 14.34 19.39 -21.48
C ALA A 442 14.54 18.29 -20.42
N MET A 443 15.04 17.13 -20.86
CA MET A 443 15.47 16.04 -19.98
C MET A 443 16.99 16.08 -19.79
N GLY A 444 17.46 15.83 -18.56
CA GLY A 444 18.89 15.71 -18.26
C GLY A 444 19.67 17.01 -18.40
N GLU A 445 18.99 18.17 -18.40
CA GLU A 445 19.61 19.46 -18.72
C GLU A 445 20.69 19.84 -17.69
N TYR A 446 20.41 19.62 -16.40
CA TYR A 446 21.42 19.78 -15.38
C TYR A 446 22.54 18.78 -15.63
N ALA A 447 22.33 17.48 -15.54
CA ALA A 447 23.42 16.51 -15.63
C ALA A 447 24.29 16.68 -16.90
N ASN A 448 23.67 17.03 -18.04
CA ASN A 448 24.32 17.18 -19.33
C ASN A 448 24.83 18.61 -19.64
N GLY A 449 25.18 19.40 -18.63
CA GLY A 449 25.91 20.66 -18.84
C GLY A 449 25.08 21.83 -19.37
N GLY A 450 23.76 21.83 -19.18
CA GLY A 450 22.83 22.87 -19.62
C GLY A 450 22.19 22.59 -20.98
N ASN A 451 22.35 21.39 -21.54
CA ASN A 451 21.69 20.97 -22.77
C ASN A 451 20.85 19.72 -22.52
N GLY A 452 19.62 19.69 -23.01
CA GLY A 452 18.80 18.48 -22.96
C GLY A 452 19.42 17.31 -23.73
N ILE A 453 19.11 16.08 -23.30
CA ILE A 453 19.60 14.85 -23.95
C ILE A 453 18.71 14.35 -25.09
N ARG A 454 17.49 14.89 -25.21
CA ARG A 454 16.55 14.59 -26.30
C ARG A 454 16.73 15.59 -27.44
N ARG A 455 16.21 15.23 -28.63
CA ARG A 455 16.42 16.03 -29.86
C ARG A 455 15.74 17.40 -29.80
N PHE A 456 14.59 17.46 -29.14
CA PHE A 456 13.81 18.66 -28.92
C PHE A 456 13.36 18.68 -27.44
N PRO A 457 13.17 19.86 -26.84
CA PRO A 457 12.44 19.94 -25.58
C PRO A 457 10.96 19.61 -25.82
N TYR A 458 10.29 19.05 -24.81
CA TYR A 458 8.84 18.83 -24.86
C TYR A 458 8.12 20.17 -24.89
N SER A 459 7.20 20.34 -25.84
CA SER A 459 6.59 21.63 -26.13
C SER A 459 5.33 21.47 -26.96
N THR A 460 4.24 22.10 -26.54
CA THR A 460 3.01 22.14 -27.37
C THR A 460 3.14 23.09 -28.59
N ASN A 461 4.33 23.65 -28.84
CA ASN A 461 4.62 24.44 -30.02
C ASN A 461 5.31 23.55 -31.06
N THR A 462 4.60 23.28 -32.16
CA THR A 462 5.09 22.40 -33.24
C THR A 462 6.31 22.93 -34.00
N THR A 463 6.71 24.19 -33.76
CA THR A 463 7.99 24.74 -34.26
C THR A 463 9.14 24.36 -33.34
N THR A 464 8.90 24.34 -32.03
CA THR A 464 9.88 23.95 -31.00
C THR A 464 10.06 22.43 -31.00
N ASN A 465 8.96 21.67 -30.93
CA ASN A 465 8.96 20.23 -31.11
C ASN A 465 8.07 19.82 -32.30
N PRO A 466 8.67 19.52 -33.47
CA PRO A 466 7.93 19.11 -34.66
C PRO A 466 7.62 17.59 -34.72
N GLU A 467 7.94 16.83 -33.68
CA GLU A 467 7.80 15.38 -33.67
C GLU A 467 6.33 14.93 -33.78
N THR A 468 6.08 13.95 -34.64
CA THR A 468 4.76 13.32 -34.83
C THR A 468 4.95 11.82 -35.00
N PHE A 469 3.87 11.04 -35.00
CA PHE A 469 3.93 9.59 -35.21
C PHE A 469 4.73 9.20 -36.48
N ALA A 470 4.63 9.99 -37.54
CA ALA A 470 5.34 9.75 -38.80
C ALA A 470 6.88 9.91 -38.70
N TRP A 471 7.39 10.60 -37.67
CA TRP A 471 8.83 10.74 -37.45
C TRP A 471 9.51 9.41 -37.13
N MET A 472 8.79 8.43 -36.59
CA MET A 472 9.35 7.09 -36.34
C MET A 472 9.85 6.39 -37.61
N ASN A 473 9.41 6.82 -38.80
CA ASN A 473 9.89 6.31 -40.09
C ASN A 473 11.16 7.02 -40.61
N ARG A 474 11.64 8.07 -39.92
CA ARG A 474 12.80 8.85 -40.36
C ARG A 474 14.11 8.18 -39.91
N ALA A 475 15.16 8.43 -40.68
CA ALA A 475 16.51 8.06 -40.27
C ALA A 475 16.84 8.69 -38.91
N GLY A 476 17.33 7.86 -37.98
CA GLY A 476 17.69 8.25 -36.61
C GLY A 476 16.66 7.87 -35.54
N TYR A 477 15.46 7.40 -35.92
CA TYR A 477 14.41 6.95 -34.97
C TYR A 477 14.39 5.42 -34.80
N TRP A 478 15.51 4.76 -35.03
CA TRP A 478 15.65 3.30 -34.87
C TRP A 478 15.78 2.88 -33.41
N GLY A 479 16.40 3.73 -32.59
CA GLY A 479 16.64 3.50 -31.15
C GLY A 479 15.43 3.85 -30.29
N VAL A 480 15.32 3.20 -29.13
CA VAL A 480 14.20 3.36 -28.20
C VAL A 480 14.07 4.80 -27.71
N HIS A 481 15.17 5.47 -27.33
CA HIS A 481 15.14 6.86 -26.84
C HIS A 481 14.52 7.85 -27.84
N ALA A 482 14.84 7.71 -29.13
CA ALA A 482 14.30 8.59 -30.17
C ALA A 482 12.80 8.35 -30.38
N LYS A 483 12.34 7.10 -30.29
CA LYS A 483 10.91 6.77 -30.32
C LYS A 483 10.20 7.26 -29.06
N GLY A 484 10.86 7.14 -27.90
CA GLY A 484 10.35 7.62 -26.63
C GLY A 484 10.09 9.12 -26.60
N ALA A 485 10.97 9.92 -27.19
CA ALA A 485 10.74 11.36 -27.34
C ALA A 485 9.42 11.67 -28.08
N VAL A 486 9.11 10.93 -29.15
CA VAL A 486 7.84 11.06 -29.89
C VAL A 486 6.63 10.69 -29.00
N TRP A 487 6.75 9.63 -28.20
CA TRP A 487 5.66 9.20 -27.30
C TRP A 487 5.43 10.18 -26.15
N ALA A 488 6.51 10.62 -25.50
CA ALA A 488 6.47 11.61 -24.44
C ALA A 488 5.86 12.93 -24.91
N GLU A 489 6.18 13.38 -26.13
CA GLU A 489 5.57 14.57 -26.74
C GLU A 489 4.04 14.40 -26.93
N MET A 490 3.59 13.23 -27.39
CA MET A 490 2.13 12.96 -27.48
C MET A 490 1.44 13.02 -26.12
N LEU A 491 2.08 12.49 -25.08
CA LEU A 491 1.56 12.54 -23.71
C LEU A 491 1.64 13.95 -23.11
N TYR A 492 2.63 14.75 -23.51
CA TYR A 492 2.75 16.15 -23.10
C TYR A 492 1.54 16.99 -23.58
N GLU A 493 1.09 16.77 -24.81
CA GLU A 493 -0.13 17.37 -25.34
C GLU A 493 -1.39 16.88 -24.62
N LEU A 494 -1.46 15.57 -24.31
CA LEU A 494 -2.54 15.01 -23.49
C LEU A 494 -2.61 15.71 -22.12
N TYR A 495 -1.47 15.85 -21.44
CA TYR A 495 -1.38 16.49 -20.13
C TYR A 495 -1.92 17.92 -20.16
N TRP A 496 -1.46 18.76 -21.11
CA TRP A 496 -1.93 20.14 -21.19
C TRP A 496 -3.41 20.24 -21.54
N ASN A 497 -3.92 19.39 -22.43
CA ASN A 497 -5.35 19.35 -22.73
C ASN A 497 -6.20 19.01 -21.48
N LEU A 498 -5.71 18.11 -20.62
CA LEU A 498 -6.38 17.76 -19.37
C LEU A 498 -6.27 18.89 -18.33
N VAL A 499 -5.10 19.51 -18.18
CA VAL A 499 -4.89 20.65 -17.27
C VAL A 499 -5.73 21.86 -17.69
N ASP A 500 -5.78 22.19 -18.97
CA ASP A 500 -6.60 23.28 -19.51
C ASP A 500 -8.09 23.08 -19.19
N LYS A 501 -8.55 21.82 -19.20
CA LYS A 501 -9.95 21.46 -18.97
C LYS A 501 -10.31 21.31 -17.49
N HIS A 502 -9.43 20.72 -16.69
CA HIS A 502 -9.71 20.27 -15.32
C HIS A 502 -8.92 21.03 -14.24
N GLY A 503 -8.05 21.96 -14.65
CA GLY A 503 -7.18 22.72 -13.76
C GLY A 503 -6.00 21.89 -13.24
N PHE A 504 -5.13 22.56 -12.48
CA PHE A 504 -3.95 21.98 -11.85
C PHE A 504 -4.14 21.90 -10.33
N THR A 505 -3.55 20.89 -9.68
CA THR A 505 -3.40 20.82 -8.22
C THR A 505 -1.95 20.52 -7.83
N GLU A 506 -1.46 21.13 -6.76
CA GLU A 506 -0.16 20.79 -6.17
C GLU A 506 -0.23 19.49 -5.34
N ASP A 507 -1.44 19.04 -4.98
CA ASP A 507 -1.66 17.81 -4.22
C ASP A 507 -1.62 16.57 -5.13
N TRP A 508 -0.41 16.18 -5.51
CA TRP A 508 -0.14 14.99 -6.32
C TRP A 508 -0.51 13.68 -5.63
N TYR A 509 -0.49 13.64 -4.29
CA TYR A 509 -0.79 12.43 -3.50
C TYR A 509 -2.30 12.15 -3.40
N SER A 510 -3.15 13.15 -3.64
CA SER A 510 -4.60 12.93 -3.69
C SER A 510 -5.07 11.91 -4.72
N ALA A 511 -4.25 11.67 -5.77
CA ALA A 511 -4.62 10.92 -6.97
C ALA A 511 -6.02 11.27 -7.51
N SER A 512 -6.44 12.53 -7.31
CA SER A 512 -7.80 12.96 -7.58
C SER A 512 -8.06 13.00 -9.09
N PRO A 513 -9.10 12.34 -9.62
CA PRO A 513 -9.42 12.43 -11.05
C PRO A 513 -10.05 13.79 -11.43
N LYS A 514 -10.17 14.73 -10.48
CA LYS A 514 -10.80 16.04 -10.70
C LYS A 514 -9.87 17.10 -11.28
N HIS A 515 -8.56 16.91 -11.17
CA HIS A 515 -7.55 17.83 -11.67
C HIS A 515 -6.80 17.20 -12.84
N GLY A 516 -6.43 18.00 -13.84
CA GLY A 516 -5.90 17.51 -15.10
C GLY A 516 -4.54 16.83 -14.95
N ASN A 517 -3.69 17.32 -14.05
CA ASN A 517 -2.35 16.76 -13.83
C ASN A 517 -2.39 15.39 -13.15
N THR A 518 -3.18 15.24 -12.09
CA THR A 518 -3.38 13.96 -11.40
C THR A 518 -4.19 12.99 -12.26
N LEU A 519 -5.21 13.46 -13.00
CA LEU A 519 -5.92 12.64 -13.98
C LEU A 519 -5.00 12.12 -15.07
N ALA A 520 -4.13 12.96 -15.67
CA ALA A 520 -3.20 12.51 -16.71
C ALA A 520 -2.28 11.37 -16.23
N LEU A 521 -1.73 11.49 -15.01
CA LEU A 521 -0.90 10.44 -14.42
C LEU A 521 -1.70 9.15 -14.17
N GLN A 522 -2.91 9.26 -13.61
CA GLN A 522 -3.80 8.11 -13.38
C GLN A 522 -4.14 7.37 -14.67
N LEU A 523 -4.53 8.09 -15.72
CA LEU A 523 -4.88 7.51 -17.02
C LEU A 523 -3.71 6.80 -17.68
N VAL A 524 -2.50 7.36 -17.56
CA VAL A 524 -1.29 6.73 -18.10
C VAL A 524 -0.96 5.44 -17.34
N ILE A 525 -1.03 5.44 -16.01
CA ILE A 525 -0.76 4.26 -15.17
C ILE A 525 -1.82 3.17 -15.41
N ASP A 526 -3.09 3.52 -15.49
CA ASP A 526 -4.15 2.54 -15.79
C ASP A 526 -4.08 2.04 -17.23
N GLY A 527 -3.67 2.88 -18.18
CA GLY A 527 -3.38 2.47 -19.55
C GLY A 527 -2.29 1.39 -19.61
N MET A 528 -1.24 1.49 -18.80
CA MET A 528 -0.20 0.46 -18.70
C MET A 528 -0.75 -0.89 -18.20
N LYS A 529 -1.74 -0.87 -17.29
CA LYS A 529 -2.41 -2.08 -16.77
C LYS A 529 -3.32 -2.75 -17.81
N LEU A 530 -3.91 -1.96 -18.70
CA LEU A 530 -4.89 -2.41 -19.70
C LEU A 530 -4.26 -2.89 -21.02
N GLN A 531 -3.12 -2.32 -21.40
CA GLN A 531 -2.50 -2.58 -22.70
C GLN A 531 -1.94 -4.02 -22.82
N PRO A 532 -1.88 -4.60 -24.03
CA PRO A 532 -1.28 -5.91 -24.23
C PRO A 532 0.23 -5.88 -24.00
N CYS A 533 0.83 -7.06 -23.82
CA CYS A 533 2.29 -7.20 -23.86
C CYS A 533 2.84 -6.80 -25.25
N ARG A 534 3.95 -6.07 -25.29
CA ARG A 534 4.57 -5.50 -26.52
C ARG A 534 3.59 -4.64 -27.33
N PRO A 535 2.98 -3.61 -26.72
CA PRO A 535 2.01 -2.76 -27.41
C PRO A 535 2.70 -1.90 -28.48
N SER A 536 1.96 -1.54 -29.53
CA SER A 536 2.26 -0.37 -30.37
C SER A 536 1.75 0.91 -29.69
N PHE A 537 2.12 2.09 -30.20
CA PHE A 537 1.59 3.39 -29.77
C PHE A 537 0.07 3.44 -29.90
N THR A 538 -0.48 2.81 -30.95
CA THR A 538 -1.94 2.75 -31.12
C THR A 538 -2.59 1.87 -30.05
N ASN A 539 -1.98 0.75 -29.67
CA ASN A 539 -2.48 -0.06 -28.55
C ASN A 539 -2.43 0.72 -27.23
N ALA A 540 -1.32 1.40 -26.94
CA ALA A 540 -1.16 2.19 -25.72
C ALA A 540 -2.12 3.39 -25.66
N ARG A 541 -2.29 4.10 -26.79
CA ARG A 541 -3.29 5.18 -26.92
C ARG A 541 -4.69 4.66 -26.61
N ASP A 542 -5.08 3.56 -27.23
CA ASP A 542 -6.42 2.98 -27.04
C ASP A 542 -6.62 2.51 -25.60
N ALA A 543 -5.57 2.01 -24.93
CA ALA A 543 -5.60 1.66 -23.52
C ALA A 543 -5.77 2.88 -22.60
N ILE A 544 -5.14 4.02 -22.89
CA ILE A 544 -5.33 5.28 -22.13
C ILE A 544 -6.76 5.81 -22.31
N LEU A 545 -7.30 5.76 -23.53
CA LEU A 545 -8.69 6.15 -23.80
C LEU A 545 -9.68 5.21 -23.09
N GLN A 546 -9.38 3.91 -23.05
CA GLN A 546 -10.16 2.93 -22.31
C GLN A 546 -10.10 3.17 -20.79
N ALA A 547 -8.93 3.54 -20.25
CA ALA A 547 -8.77 3.91 -18.85
C ALA A 547 -9.66 5.09 -18.49
N ASP A 548 -9.69 6.14 -19.32
CA ASP A 548 -10.58 7.30 -19.12
C ASP A 548 -12.05 6.86 -19.13
N ALA A 549 -12.44 6.06 -20.12
CA ALA A 549 -13.80 5.55 -20.23
C ALA A 549 -14.24 4.66 -19.06
N GLN A 550 -13.32 4.09 -18.26
CA GLN A 550 -13.67 3.34 -17.05
C GLN A 550 -13.64 4.21 -15.79
N LEU A 551 -12.74 5.19 -15.74
CA LEU A 551 -12.52 6.01 -14.55
C LEU A 551 -13.52 7.18 -14.43
N THR A 552 -13.92 7.77 -15.56
CA THR A 552 -14.63 9.06 -15.57
C THR A 552 -16.07 9.02 -16.10
N ASN A 553 -16.56 7.84 -16.52
CA ASN A 553 -17.92 7.64 -17.03
C ASN A 553 -18.98 7.37 -15.96
#